data_AF-A0A2M8NEE2-F1
#
_entry.id   AF-A0A2M8NEE2-F1
#
_cell.length_a   1.000
_cell.length_b   1.000
_cell.length_c   1.000
_cell.angle_alpha   90.00
_cell.angle_beta   90.00
_cell.angle_gamma   90.00
#
_symmetry.space_group_name_H-M   'P 1'
#
loop_
_entity.id
_entity.type
_entity.pdbx_description
1 polymer ?
#
loop_
_entity_poly.entity_id
_entity_poly.type
_entity_poly.pdbx_seq_one_letter_code
_entity_poly.pdbx_strand_id
1 'polypeptide(L)'
;KENPKTAPALARMARYSDRMILVKASPAVTTLKAIKEMTARLCDATGGNVTVFVDYLQKVAVYPERPRDENDKVTIIVEGLKDIAMTLDIPVWSIVAADREGLK
;
A
#
# COMPACT_ATOMS: atom_id res chain seq x y z
N LYS A 1 -20.86 -21.46 -5.33
CA LYS A 1 -21.98 -21.88 -4.46
C LYS A 1 -21.96 -21.01 -3.21
N GLU A 2 -23.07 -20.34 -2.89
CA GLU A 2 -23.19 -19.60 -1.63
C GLU A 2 -23.07 -20.58 -0.45
N ASN A 3 -22.17 -20.30 0.48
CA ASN A 3 -22.03 -21.05 1.71
C ASN A 3 -22.68 -20.22 2.84
N PRO A 4 -23.71 -20.74 3.53
CA PRO A 4 -24.41 -20.00 4.58
C PRO A 4 -23.49 -19.43 5.68
N LYS A 5 -22.35 -20.09 5.93
CA LYS A 5 -21.36 -19.64 6.92
C LYS A 5 -20.53 -18.43 6.46
N THR A 6 -20.30 -18.28 5.15
CA THR A 6 -19.52 -17.17 4.59
C THR A 6 -20.38 -16.04 4.04
N ALA A 7 -21.67 -16.28 3.81
CA ALA A 7 -22.61 -15.29 3.28
C ALA A 7 -22.65 -13.97 4.09
N PRO A 8 -22.64 -13.96 5.45
CA PRO A 8 -22.63 -12.72 6.21
C PRO A 8 -21.33 -11.92 6.09
N ALA A 9 -20.19 -12.58 5.84
CA ALA A 9 -18.90 -11.93 5.64
C ALA A 9 -18.81 -11.35 4.23
N LEU A 10 -19.20 -12.12 3.21
CA LEU A 10 -19.28 -11.67 1.82
C LEU A 10 -20.21 -10.47 1.65
N ALA A 11 -21.40 -10.51 2.26
CA ALA A 11 -22.34 -9.38 2.22
C ALA A 11 -21.76 -8.12 2.88
N ARG A 12 -20.94 -8.26 3.93
CA ARG A 12 -20.22 -7.12 4.54
C ARG A 12 -19.14 -6.59 3.62
N MET A 13 -18.31 -7.45 3.03
CA MET A 13 -17.27 -7.04 2.08
C MET A 13 -17.87 -6.32 0.85
N ALA A 14 -18.99 -6.83 0.33
CA ALA A 14 -19.69 -6.22 -0.79
C ALA A 14 -20.20 -4.79 -0.49
N ARG A 15 -20.51 -4.46 0.78
CA ARG A 15 -20.86 -3.07 1.14
C ARG A 15 -19.69 -2.09 1.03
N TYR A 16 -18.46 -2.60 1.05
CA TYR A 16 -17.23 -1.80 0.95
C TYR A 16 -16.56 -1.90 -0.43
N SER A 17 -17.10 -2.72 -1.36
CA SER A 17 -16.45 -2.99 -2.65
C SER A 17 -16.19 -1.71 -3.44
N ASP A 18 -17.14 -0.78 -3.43
CA ASP A 18 -17.06 0.46 -4.20
C ASP A 18 -15.99 1.43 -3.65
N ARG A 19 -15.54 1.20 -2.41
CA ARG A 19 -14.47 1.95 -1.75
C ARG A 19 -13.13 1.22 -1.79
N MET A 20 -13.10 -0.01 -2.32
CA MET A 20 -11.92 -0.86 -2.33
C MET A 20 -11.26 -0.83 -3.71
N ILE A 21 -10.21 -0.02 -3.83
CA ILE A 21 -9.43 0.09 -5.06
C ILE A 21 -8.20 -0.82 -4.94
N LEU A 22 -8.14 -1.83 -5.80
CA LEU A 22 -7.02 -2.77 -5.85
C LEU A 22 -6.11 -2.47 -7.02
N VAL A 23 -4.83 -2.29 -6.73
CA VAL A 23 -3.80 -2.07 -7.75
C VAL A 23 -2.79 -3.20 -7.68
N LYS A 24 -2.59 -3.89 -8.80
CA LYS A 24 -1.52 -4.88 -8.91
C LYS A 24 -0.17 -4.16 -9.01
N ALA A 25 0.63 -4.24 -7.95
CA ALA A 25 1.96 -3.65 -7.95
C ALA A 25 2.87 -4.32 -8.98
N SER A 26 3.71 -3.51 -9.62
CA SER A 26 4.75 -3.94 -10.55
C SER A 26 6.07 -3.25 -10.20
N PRO A 27 7.18 -4.01 -10.06
CA PRO A 27 8.50 -3.45 -9.75
C PRO A 27 9.04 -2.45 -10.78
N ALA A 28 8.42 -2.33 -11.95
CA ALA A 28 8.83 -1.40 -13.00
C ALA A 28 8.11 -0.05 -12.97
N VAL A 29 6.90 0.02 -12.37
CA VAL A 29 6.03 1.20 -12.52
C VAL A 29 5.40 1.68 -11.21
N THR A 30 5.31 0.82 -10.19
CA THR A 30 4.72 1.19 -8.89
C THR A 30 5.77 1.86 -8.01
N THR A 31 6.07 3.12 -8.30
CA THR A 31 7.00 3.95 -7.54
C THR A 31 6.30 4.69 -6.39
N LEU A 32 7.08 5.19 -5.41
CA LEU A 32 6.57 6.08 -4.37
C LEU A 32 5.83 7.30 -4.95
N LYS A 33 6.34 7.89 -6.03
CA LYS A 33 5.69 8.99 -6.76
C LYS A 33 4.32 8.57 -7.29
N ALA A 34 4.24 7.41 -7.96
CA ALA A 34 2.98 6.91 -8.50
C ALA A 34 1.95 6.63 -7.39
N ILE A 35 2.41 6.08 -6.25
CA ILE A 35 1.56 5.87 -5.07
C ILE A 35 1.03 7.21 -4.54
N LYS A 36 1.91 8.21 -4.33
CA LYS A 36 1.53 9.56 -3.86
C LYS A 36 0.50 10.21 -4.77
N GLU A 37 0.76 10.24 -6.07
CA GLU A 37 -0.12 10.88 -7.06
C GLU A 37 -1.50 10.21 -7.13
N MET A 38 -1.54 8.87 -7.14
CA MET A 38 -2.81 8.14 -7.13
C MET A 38 -3.59 8.38 -5.85
N THR A 39 -2.90 8.36 -4.71
CA THR A 39 -3.51 8.53 -3.39
C THR A 39 -4.06 9.94 -3.20
N ALA A 40 -3.32 10.97 -3.63
CA ALA A 40 -3.77 12.36 -3.59
C ALA A 40 -5.08 12.54 -4.37
N ARG A 41 -5.17 11.99 -5.59
CA ARG A 41 -6.41 12.04 -6.38
C ARG A 41 -7.60 11.38 -5.68
N LEU A 42 -7.36 10.29 -4.95
CA LEU A 42 -8.40 9.62 -4.16
C LEU A 42 -8.80 10.43 -2.92
N CYS A 43 -7.85 11.09 -2.28
CA CYS A 43 -8.14 11.99 -1.17
C CYS A 43 -9.00 13.16 -1.65
N ASP A 44 -8.65 13.77 -2.78
CA ASP A 44 -9.42 14.86 -3.39
C ASP A 44 -10.84 14.41 -3.75
N ALA A 45 -10.97 13.20 -4.32
CA ALA A 45 -12.27 12.66 -4.74
C ALA A 45 -13.18 12.21 -3.58
N THR A 46 -12.60 11.89 -2.41
CA THR A 46 -13.34 11.33 -1.26
C THR A 46 -13.39 12.25 -0.05
N GLY A 47 -12.78 13.44 -0.12
CA GLY A 47 -12.69 14.38 1.01
C GLY A 47 -11.74 13.90 2.12
N GLY A 48 -10.65 13.23 1.75
CA GLY A 48 -9.60 12.80 2.68
C GLY A 48 -9.84 11.47 3.41
N ASN A 49 -10.96 10.78 3.17
CA ASN A 49 -11.26 9.51 3.83
C ASN A 49 -10.62 8.30 3.10
N VAL A 50 -9.28 8.26 3.11
CA VAL A 50 -8.48 7.25 2.42
C VAL A 50 -7.53 6.56 3.39
N THR A 51 -7.34 5.25 3.19
CA THR A 51 -6.27 4.48 3.85
C THR A 51 -5.51 3.71 2.78
N VAL A 52 -4.18 3.77 2.82
CA VAL A 52 -3.33 3.05 1.87
C VAL A 52 -2.85 1.76 2.51
N PHE A 53 -3.00 0.64 1.80
CA PHE A 53 -2.44 -0.65 2.15
C PHE A 53 -1.40 -1.06 1.10
N VAL A 54 -0.19 -1.39 1.54
CA VAL A 54 0.91 -1.84 0.69
C VAL A 54 1.28 -3.28 1.05
N ASP A 55 0.91 -4.22 0.17
CA ASP A 55 1.23 -5.64 0.29
C ASP A 55 2.04 -6.08 -0.95
N TYR A 56 3.37 -6.14 -0.91
CA TYR A 56 4.32 -5.94 0.18
C TYR A 56 5.46 -5.01 -0.28
N LEU A 57 6.21 -4.39 0.65
CA LEU A 57 7.14 -3.29 0.36
C LEU A 57 8.13 -3.59 -0.77
N GLN A 58 8.67 -4.81 -0.83
CA GLN A 58 9.66 -5.21 -1.84
C GLN A 58 9.17 -5.07 -3.29
N LYS A 59 7.85 -5.04 -3.53
CA LYS A 59 7.25 -4.83 -4.86
C LYS A 59 7.26 -3.37 -5.30
N VAL A 60 7.46 -2.43 -4.38
CA VAL A 60 7.56 -1.01 -4.71
C VAL A 60 8.89 -0.76 -5.43
N ALA A 61 8.81 -0.02 -6.52
CA ALA A 61 9.93 0.39 -7.32
C ALA A 61 10.60 1.61 -6.70
N VAL A 62 11.92 1.57 -6.57
CA VAL A 62 12.73 2.73 -6.19
C VAL A 62 13.29 3.32 -7.47
N TYR A 63 12.91 4.56 -7.78
CA TYR A 63 13.34 5.29 -8.97
C TYR A 63 13.27 6.79 -8.67
N PRO A 64 14.28 7.60 -9.06
CA PRO A 64 15.44 7.25 -9.91
C PRO A 64 16.64 6.66 -9.16
N GLU A 65 16.56 6.58 -7.83
CA GLU A 65 17.62 6.06 -6.96
C GLU A 65 17.95 4.61 -7.27
N ARG A 66 19.21 4.23 -7.03
CA ARG A 66 19.69 2.85 -7.17
C ARG A 66 20.12 2.36 -5.78
N PRO A 67 19.26 1.61 -5.08
CA PRO A 67 19.61 1.09 -3.76
C PRO A 67 20.80 0.13 -3.87
N ARG A 68 21.66 0.16 -2.86
CA ARG A 68 22.87 -0.68 -2.79
C ARG A 68 22.55 -2.14 -2.52
N ASP A 69 21.55 -2.36 -1.68
CA ASP A 69 21.04 -3.67 -1.27
C ASP A 69 19.53 -3.58 -0.93
N GLU A 70 18.95 -4.68 -0.46
CA GLU A 70 17.53 -4.74 -0.11
C GLU A 70 17.18 -3.91 1.13
N ASN A 71 18.08 -3.80 2.11
CA ASN A 71 17.85 -3.00 3.32
C ASN A 71 17.82 -1.50 2.99
N ASP A 72 18.74 -1.04 2.14
CA ASP A 72 18.78 0.32 1.60
C ASP A 72 17.48 0.61 0.83
N LYS A 73 17.04 -0.34 0.00
CA LYS A 73 15.76 -0.24 -0.74
C LYS A 73 14.56 -0.11 0.21
N VAL A 74 14.47 -0.96 1.22
CA VAL A 74 13.36 -0.94 2.20
C VAL A 74 13.37 0.37 2.96
N THR A 75 14.53 0.87 3.38
CA THR A 75 14.67 2.14 4.10
C THR A 75 14.11 3.30 3.28
N ILE A 76 14.53 3.43 2.02
CA ILE A 76 14.02 4.46 1.08
C ILE A 76 12.49 4.38 0.96
N ILE A 77 11.94 3.18 0.80
CA ILE A 77 10.49 2.99 0.64
C ILE A 77 9.75 3.38 1.92
N VAL A 78 10.24 2.99 3.10
CA VAL A 78 9.62 3.30 4.38
C VAL A 78 9.60 4.82 4.62
N GLU A 79 10.71 5.50 4.37
CA GLU A 79 10.79 6.95 4.49
C GLU A 79 9.84 7.66 3.52
N GLY A 80 9.79 7.21 2.26
CA GLY A 80 8.87 7.75 1.27
C GLY A 80 7.39 7.52 1.61
N LEU A 81 7.04 6.35 2.13
CA LEU A 81 5.67 6.07 2.57
C LEU A 81 5.29 6.91 3.80
N LYS A 82 6.24 7.16 4.72
CA LYS A 82 6.03 8.07 5.85
C LYS A 82 5.79 9.52 5.38
N ASP A 83 6.56 10.01 4.41
CA ASP A 83 6.33 11.32 3.80
C ASP A 83 4.92 11.42 3.20
N ILE A 84 4.48 10.39 2.48
CA ILE A 84 3.13 10.34 1.90
C ILE A 84 2.06 10.39 3.00
N ALA A 85 2.20 9.56 4.04
CA ALA A 85 1.26 9.53 5.16
C ALA A 85 1.11 10.91 5.82
N MET A 86 2.24 11.58 6.08
CA MET A 86 2.26 12.90 6.71
C MET A 86 1.78 14.01 5.78
N THR A 87 2.14 13.96 4.49
CA THR A 87 1.76 14.99 3.51
C THR A 87 0.25 14.98 3.25
N LEU A 88 -0.35 13.79 3.15
CA LEU A 88 -1.76 13.63 2.80
C LEU A 88 -2.67 13.50 4.04
N ASP A 89 -2.09 13.49 5.25
CA ASP A 89 -2.79 13.26 6.51
C ASP A 89 -3.64 11.98 6.50
N ILE A 90 -3.04 10.87 6.06
CA ILE A 90 -3.71 9.58 5.95
C ILE A 90 -2.94 8.46 6.65
N PRO A 91 -3.64 7.41 7.11
CA PRO A 91 -3.02 6.17 7.54
C PRO A 91 -2.44 5.38 6.35
N VAL A 92 -1.21 4.90 6.52
CA VAL A 92 -0.52 3.99 5.60
C VAL A 92 -0.13 2.72 6.35
N TRP A 93 -0.59 1.58 5.85
CA TRP A 93 -0.26 0.25 6.36
C TRP A 93 0.60 -0.49 5.35
N SER A 94 1.72 -1.05 5.78
CA SER A 94 2.62 -1.79 4.91
C SER A 94 3.04 -3.11 5.49
N ILE A 95 3.04 -4.15 4.64
CA ILE A 95 3.57 -5.47 4.95
C ILE A 95 4.99 -5.54 4.38
N VAL A 96 5.94 -5.95 5.22
CA VAL A 96 7.34 -6.17 4.85
C VAL A 96 7.76 -7.56 5.31
N ALA A 97 8.49 -8.29 4.46
CA ALA A 97 9.10 -9.53 4.91
C ALA A 97 10.20 -9.20 5.93
N ALA A 98 10.13 -9.81 7.11
CA ALA A 98 11.21 -9.75 8.08
C ALA A 98 12.35 -10.67 7.66
N ASP A 99 13.60 -10.24 7.85
CA ASP A 99 14.74 -11.15 7.73
C ASP A 99 14.68 -12.22 8.83
N ARG A 100 15.23 -13.42 8.58
CA ARG A 100 15.14 -14.58 9.50
C ARG A 100 15.68 -14.29 10.90
N GLU A 101 16.60 -13.34 11.04
CA GLU A 101 17.10 -12.89 12.34
C GLU A 101 16.08 -12.05 13.12
N GLY A 102 15.19 -11.33 12.44
CA GLY A 102 14.12 -10.54 13.06
C GLY A 102 12.90 -11.35 13.52
N LEU A 103 12.91 -12.66 13.29
CA LEU A 103 11.87 -13.61 13.72
C LEU A 103 12.33 -14.55 14.85
N LYS A 104 13.54 -14.35 15.39
CA LYS A 104 14.05 -15.05 16.57
C LYS A 104 13.65 -14.36 17.86
#